data_AF-J2L9D8-F1
#
_entry.id   AF-J2L9D8-F1
#
_cell.length_a   1.000
_cell.length_b   1.000
_cell.length_c   1.000
_cell.angle_alpha   90.00
_cell.angle_beta   90.00
_cell.angle_gamma   90.00
#
_symmetry.space_group_name_H-M   'P 1'
#
loop_
_entity.id
_entity.type
_entity.pdbx_description
1 polymer ?
#
loop_
_entity_poly.entity_id
_entity_poly.type
_entity_poly.pdbx_seq_one_letter_code
_entity_poly.pdbx_strand_id
1 'polypeptide(L)'
;MNDLDLSPDFYIEWSANQDFSSGKIFHIKRNKSGGSINNEVALFFITKARVPAEGFFPHQRLDCVVTNVKFVSEPKRLAQNLFDTLRSRSAIDEPTWLSWHIVKKGDGTPIGDLFDLG
;
A
#
# COMPACT_ATOMS: atom_id res chain seq x y z
N MET A 1 1.53 2.98 -15.05
CA MET A 1 1.34 3.56 -13.71
C MET A 1 -0.13 3.89 -13.62
N ASN A 2 -0.86 3.26 -12.70
CA ASN A 2 -2.31 3.45 -12.57
C ASN A 2 -2.56 4.24 -11.31
N ASP A 3 -3.13 5.43 -11.47
CA ASP A 3 -3.50 6.28 -10.34
C ASP A 3 -4.96 5.98 -9.97
N LEU A 4 -5.23 5.78 -8.69
CA LEU A 4 -6.56 5.43 -8.21
C LEU A 4 -6.88 6.12 -6.90
N ASP A 5 -8.00 6.84 -6.86
CA ASP A 5 -8.46 7.54 -5.66
C ASP A 5 -8.99 6.53 -4.63
N LEU A 6 -8.47 6.60 -3.40
CA LEU A 6 -8.99 5.87 -2.24
C LEU A 6 -10.09 6.66 -1.53
N SER A 7 -9.97 7.99 -1.56
CA SER A 7 -10.89 8.95 -0.93
C SER A 7 -10.54 10.37 -1.42
N PRO A 8 -11.30 11.42 -1.06
CA PRO A 8 -10.95 12.80 -1.43
C PRO A 8 -9.54 13.26 -1.01
N ASP A 9 -8.99 12.64 0.03
CA ASP A 9 -7.71 13.01 0.65
C ASP A 9 -6.57 12.05 0.30
N PHE A 10 -6.85 10.93 -0.37
CA PHE A 10 -5.86 9.89 -0.64
C PHE A 10 -5.99 9.28 -2.04
N TYR A 11 -4.86 9.08 -2.70
CA TYR A 11 -4.76 8.31 -3.94
C TYR A 11 -3.59 7.32 -3.87
N ILE A 12 -3.58 6.34 -4.75
CA ILE A 12 -2.47 5.39 -4.90
C ILE A 12 -1.81 5.52 -6.26
N GLU A 13 -0.50 5.25 -6.29
CA GLU A 13 0.26 4.92 -7.49
C GLU A 13 0.75 3.48 -7.33
N TRP A 14 0.49 2.62 -8.30
CA TRP A 14 0.87 1.22 -8.17
C TRP A 14 1.29 0.56 -9.49
N SER A 15 2.02 -0.54 -9.34
CA SER A 15 2.43 -1.43 -10.42
C SER A 15 2.11 -2.87 -10.05
N ALA A 16 1.75 -3.65 -11.08
CA ALA A 16 1.48 -5.07 -10.95
C ALA A 16 2.39 -5.84 -11.90
N ASN A 17 3.01 -6.91 -11.40
CA ASN A 17 3.57 -7.98 -12.21
C ASN A 17 2.88 -9.31 -11.84
N GLN A 18 3.24 -10.41 -12.51
CA GLN A 18 2.51 -11.68 -12.39
C GLN A 18 2.45 -12.23 -10.95
N ASP A 19 3.41 -11.85 -10.10
CA ASP A 19 3.65 -12.51 -8.82
C ASP A 19 3.57 -11.58 -7.62
N PHE A 20 3.66 -10.28 -7.88
CA PHE A 20 3.77 -9.24 -6.87
C PHE A 20 3.17 -7.95 -7.42
N SER A 21 2.30 -7.34 -6.64
CA SER A 21 1.88 -5.96 -6.90
C SER A 21 2.26 -5.10 -5.72
N SER A 22 2.76 -3.91 -5.99
CA SER A 22 3.08 -2.96 -4.93
C SER A 22 2.76 -1.54 -5.35
N GLY A 23 2.60 -0.68 -4.37
CA GLY A 23 2.32 0.72 -4.62
C GLY A 23 2.54 1.59 -3.42
N LYS A 24 2.34 2.88 -3.68
CA LYS A 24 2.45 3.97 -2.73
C LYS A 24 1.08 4.58 -2.54
N ILE A 25 0.80 5.00 -1.32
CA ILE A 25 -0.37 5.80 -0.98
C ILE A 25 0.09 7.21 -0.68
N PHE A 26 -0.58 8.18 -1.28
CA PHE A 26 -0.29 9.60 -1.12
C PHE A 26 -1.48 10.31 -0.48
N HIS A 27 -1.19 11.20 0.47
CA HIS A 27 -2.15 12.17 1.00
C HIS A 27 -2.10 13.46 0.18
N ILE A 28 -3.26 13.91 -0.27
CA ILE A 28 -3.43 15.13 -1.07
C ILE A 28 -3.69 16.30 -0.12
N LYS A 29 -2.76 17.26 -0.05
CA LYS A 29 -2.98 18.53 0.64
C LYS A 29 -3.25 19.63 -0.38
N ARG A 30 -4.51 20.03 -0.52
CA ARG A 30 -4.92 21.15 -1.39
C ARG A 30 -4.65 22.49 -0.71
N ASN A 31 -4.05 23.43 -1.43
CA ASN A 31 -3.83 24.80 -0.97
C ASN A 31 -4.98 25.72 -1.41
N LYS A 32 -5.12 26.87 -0.75
CA LYS A 32 -6.19 27.84 -1.03
C LYS A 32 -6.10 28.47 -2.44
N SER A 33 -4.94 28.40 -3.08
CA SER A 33 -4.68 28.95 -4.42
C SER A 33 -4.92 27.94 -5.55
N GLY A 34 -5.47 26.76 -5.25
CA GLY A 34 -5.82 25.73 -6.23
C GLY A 34 -4.73 24.71 -6.56
N GLY A 35 -3.54 24.79 -5.95
CA GLY A 35 -2.49 23.78 -6.08
C GLY A 35 -2.60 22.66 -5.06
N SER A 36 -1.92 21.52 -5.29
CA SER A 36 -1.85 20.40 -4.35
C SER A 36 -0.42 19.96 -4.07
N ILE A 37 -0.16 19.51 -2.84
CA ILE A 37 1.08 18.85 -2.45
C ILE A 37 0.73 17.41 -2.08
N ASN A 38 1.41 16.46 -2.71
CA ASN A 38 1.22 15.03 -2.46
C ASN A 38 2.31 14.55 -1.50
N ASN A 39 1.89 13.94 -0.40
CA ASN A 39 2.82 13.39 0.60
C ASN A 39 2.69 11.87 0.58
N GLU A 40 3.78 11.14 0.36
CA GLU A 40 3.77 9.69 0.54
C GLU A 40 3.48 9.37 2.01
N VAL A 41 2.48 8.53 2.28
CA VAL A 41 2.04 8.19 3.64
C VAL A 41 2.09 6.71 3.95
N ALA A 42 2.02 5.86 2.94
CA ALA A 42 2.10 4.42 3.11
C ALA A 42 2.62 3.72 1.86
N LEU A 43 3.09 2.49 2.06
CA LEU A 43 3.40 1.52 1.02
C LEU A 43 2.41 0.37 1.13
N PHE A 44 2.10 -0.30 0.03
CA PHE A 44 1.34 -1.53 0.10
C PHE A 44 1.89 -2.61 -0.81
N PHE A 45 1.60 -3.85 -0.44
CA PHE A 45 2.07 -5.05 -1.11
C PHE A 45 0.94 -6.06 -1.22
N ILE A 46 0.71 -6.58 -2.43
CA ILE A 46 -0.18 -7.71 -2.71
C ILE A 46 0.71 -8.89 -3.05
N THR A 47 0.60 -9.94 -2.24
CA THR A 47 1.31 -11.20 -2.47
C THR A 47 0.32 -12.35 -2.60
N LYS A 48 0.66 -13.31 -3.45
CA LYS A 48 -0.03 -14.60 -3.52
C LYS A 48 0.91 -15.64 -2.96
N ALA A 49 0.51 -16.31 -1.89
CA ALA A 49 1.34 -17.36 -1.34
C ALA A 49 1.43 -18.52 -2.35
N ARG A 50 2.65 -18.82 -2.79
CA ARG A 50 2.90 -19.83 -3.83
C ARG A 50 3.12 -21.24 -3.30
N VAL A 51 3.57 -21.36 -2.05
CA VAL A 51 3.90 -22.65 -1.44
C VAL A 51 3.05 -22.80 -0.18
N PRO A 52 2.04 -23.69 -0.19
CA PRO A 52 1.33 -24.01 1.03
C PRO A 52 2.28 -24.76 1.96
N ALA A 53 2.67 -24.13 3.08
CA ALA A 53 3.12 -24.89 4.24
C ALA A 53 1.93 -25.74 4.75
N GLU A 54 2.17 -26.85 5.46
CA GLU A 54 1.07 -27.63 6.04
C GLU A 54 0.14 -26.73 6.89
N GLY A 55 -1.17 -26.80 6.64
CA GLY A 55 -2.16 -25.91 7.25
C GLY A 55 -2.40 -24.56 6.53
N PHE A 56 -1.81 -24.35 5.35
CA PHE A 56 -1.96 -23.13 4.56
C PHE A 56 -3.14 -23.19 3.58
N PHE A 57 -4.08 -22.24 3.70
CA PHE A 57 -5.17 -22.06 2.75
C PHE A 57 -4.76 -21.09 1.63
N PRO A 58 -4.96 -21.38 0.34
CA PRO A 58 -4.66 -20.43 -0.73
C PRO A 58 -5.42 -19.11 -0.53
N HIS A 59 -4.68 -18.03 -0.24
CA HIS A 59 -5.22 -16.68 -0.09
C HIS A 59 -4.24 -15.66 -0.65
N GLN A 60 -4.75 -14.47 -0.99
CA GLN A 60 -3.92 -13.31 -1.22
C GLN A 60 -3.64 -12.61 0.11
N ARG A 61 -2.54 -11.88 0.18
CA ARG A 61 -2.22 -11.04 1.34
C ARG A 61 -2.02 -9.62 0.86
N LEU A 62 -2.70 -8.68 1.53
CA LEU A 62 -2.56 -7.25 1.34
C LEU A 62 -1.95 -6.65 2.60
N ASP A 63 -0.70 -6.22 2.53
CA ASP A 63 -0.01 -5.50 3.60
C ASP A 63 -0.05 -3.99 3.31
N CYS A 64 -0.58 -3.19 4.24
CA CYS A 64 -0.56 -1.73 4.19
C CYS A 64 0.37 -1.16 5.28
N VAL A 65 1.51 -0.60 4.88
CA VAL A 65 2.57 -0.12 5.77
C VAL A 65 2.56 1.40 5.81
N VAL A 66 2.03 1.99 6.88
CA VAL A 66 1.96 3.43 7.10
C VAL A 66 3.31 3.95 7.61
N THR A 67 3.91 4.87 6.85
CA THR A 67 5.22 5.47 7.14
C THR A 67 5.10 6.90 7.68
N ASN A 68 3.94 7.56 7.49
CA ASN A 68 3.70 8.93 7.92
C ASN A 68 2.35 9.10 8.63
N VAL A 69 2.34 8.81 9.94
CA VAL A 69 1.14 8.92 10.79
C VAL A 69 0.60 10.34 10.96
N LYS A 70 1.37 11.38 10.61
CA LYS A 70 0.90 12.78 10.70
C LYS A 70 -0.28 13.06 9.77
N PHE A 71 -0.39 12.29 8.69
CA PHE A 71 -1.45 12.43 7.69
C PHE A 71 -2.44 11.27 7.70
N VAL A 72 -2.22 10.25 8.55
CA VAL A 72 -3.06 9.05 8.61
C VAL A 72 -3.48 8.82 10.07
N SER A 73 -4.67 9.31 10.42
CA SER A 73 -5.24 9.15 11.76
C SER A 73 -5.72 7.72 12.04
N GLU A 74 -6.17 7.00 11.01
CA GLU A 74 -6.74 5.66 11.13
C GLU A 74 -6.11 4.67 10.12
N PRO A 75 -4.92 4.11 10.42
CA PRO A 75 -4.23 3.16 9.53
C PRO A 75 -5.08 1.96 9.11
N LYS A 76 -5.88 1.41 10.03
CA LYS A 76 -6.80 0.31 9.74
C LYS A 76 -7.83 0.70 8.68
N ARG A 77 -8.40 1.91 8.79
CA ARG A 77 -9.39 2.41 7.84
C ARG A 77 -8.77 2.68 6.47
N LEU A 78 -7.54 3.20 6.44
CA LEU A 78 -6.79 3.35 5.20
C LEU A 78 -6.59 2.00 4.49
N ALA A 79 -6.20 0.96 5.24
CA ALA A 79 -6.02 -0.39 4.72
C ALA A 79 -7.34 -1.01 4.21
N GLN A 80 -8.46 -0.77 4.90
CA GLN A 80 -9.78 -1.22 4.46
C GLN A 80 -10.20 -0.52 3.16
N ASN A 81 -10.05 0.81 3.08
CA ASN A 81 -10.36 1.58 1.88
C ASN A 81 -9.49 1.11 0.70
N LEU A 82 -8.22 0.81 0.94
CA LEU A 82 -7.33 0.24 -0.06
C LEU A 82 -7.84 -1.12 -0.56
N PHE A 83 -8.21 -2.04 0.34
CA PHE A 83 -8.77 -3.33 -0.03
C PHE A 83 -10.04 -3.18 -0.89
N ASP A 84 -11.01 -2.38 -0.44
CA ASP A 84 -12.27 -2.18 -1.14
C ASP A 84 -12.04 -1.57 -2.53
N THR A 85 -11.11 -0.62 -2.63
CA THR A 85 -10.75 0.04 -3.88
C THR A 85 -10.09 -0.93 -4.86
N LEU A 86 -9.11 -1.72 -4.41
CA LEU A 86 -8.46 -2.74 -5.23
C LEU A 86 -9.45 -3.82 -5.68
N ARG A 87 -10.34 -4.27 -4.78
CA ARG A 87 -11.37 -5.27 -5.07
C ARG A 87 -12.36 -4.76 -6.12
N SER A 88 -12.78 -3.50 -6.01
CA SER A 88 -13.68 -2.87 -6.99
C SER A 88 -13.10 -2.80 -8.41
N ARG A 89 -11.77 -2.91 -8.54
CA ARG A 89 -11.02 -2.91 -9.80
C ARG A 89 -10.55 -4.30 -10.23
N SER A 90 -10.97 -5.36 -9.52
CA SER A 90 -10.49 -6.74 -9.76
C SER A 90 -8.95 -6.86 -9.68
N ALA A 91 -8.31 -6.00 -8.88
CA ALA A 91 -6.88 -6.04 -8.61
C ALA A 91 -6.53 -6.96 -7.44
N ILE A 92 -7.52 -7.31 -6.61
CA ILE A 92 -7.43 -8.28 -5.51
C ILE A 92 -8.77 -8.99 -5.36
N ASP A 93 -8.73 -10.26 -4.99
CA ASP A 93 -9.86 -11.17 -4.83
C ASP A 93 -9.91 -11.76 -3.42
N GLU A 94 -11.01 -12.44 -3.11
CA GLU A 94 -11.20 -13.17 -1.85
C GLU A 94 -10.88 -14.67 -2.04
N PRO A 95 -10.35 -15.37 -1.02
CA PRO A 95 -10.03 -14.89 0.32
C PRO A 95 -8.73 -14.07 0.36
N THR A 96 -8.74 -12.98 1.13
CA THR A 96 -7.58 -12.12 1.37
C THR A 96 -7.31 -11.94 2.87
N TRP A 97 -6.03 -12.04 3.25
CA TRP A 97 -5.53 -11.60 4.54
C TRP A 97 -5.13 -10.12 4.46
N LEU A 98 -5.86 -9.25 5.15
CA LEU A 98 -5.57 -7.82 5.24
C LEU A 98 -4.76 -7.51 6.51
N SER A 99 -3.55 -6.99 6.34
CA SER A 99 -2.67 -6.55 7.43
C SER A 99 -2.32 -5.07 7.28
N TRP A 100 -2.13 -4.40 8.42
CA TRP A 100 -1.68 -3.01 8.46
C TRP A 100 -0.67 -2.79 9.58
N HIS A 101 0.35 -1.98 9.29
CA HIS A 101 1.44 -1.71 10.21
C HIS A 101 1.80 -0.22 10.19
N ILE A 102 2.25 0.29 11.34
CA ILE A 102 2.87 1.61 11.43
C ILE A 102 4.37 1.36 11.59
N VAL A 103 5.18 1.94 10.72
CA VAL A 103 6.63 1.87 10.80
C VAL A 103 7.21 3.27 10.95
N LYS A 104 8.26 3.41 11.75
CA LYS A 104 8.96 4.68 11.88
C LYS A 104 9.94 4.77 10.70
N LYS A 105 9.82 5.82 9.89
CA LYS A 105 10.75 6.06 8.77
C LYS A 105 12.20 6.02 9.29
N GLY A 106 12.99 5.06 8.80
CA GLY A 106 14.41 4.89 9.13
C GLY A 106 14.74 3.82 10.18
N ASP A 107 13.82 2.92 10.55
CA ASP A 107 14.13 1.79 11.45
C ASP A 107 14.69 0.53 10.74
N GLY A 108 14.87 0.60 9.42
CA GLY A 108 15.49 -0.45 8.62
C GLY A 108 16.98 -0.24 8.41
N THR A 109 17.77 -1.30 8.60
CA THR A 109 19.17 -1.33 8.17
C THR A 109 19.24 -2.01 6.80
N PRO A 110 19.77 -1.36 5.76
CA PRO A 110 20.02 -2.05 4.50
C PRO A 110 21.07 -3.15 4.73
N ILE A 111 20.78 -4.36 4.27
CA ILE A 111 21.73 -5.48 4.29
C ILE A 111 22.00 -5.88 2.84
N GLY A 112 23.23 -5.66 2.37
CA GLY A 112 23.63 -5.77 0.96
C GLY A 112 23.44 -4.46 0.16
N ASP A 113 23.77 -4.51 -1.14
CA ASP A 113 23.64 -3.38 -2.07
C ASP A 113 22.18 -3.24 -2.53
N LEU A 114 21.32 -2.75 -1.64
CA LEU A 114 19.89 -2.51 -1.91
C LEU A 114 19.62 -1.27 -2.76
N PHE A 115 20.59 -0.35 -2.85
CA PHE A 115 20.49 0.87 -3.63
C PHE A 115 21.68 0.95 -4.58
N ASP A 116 21.43 0.72 -5.87
CA ASP A 116 22.39 1.03 -6.92
C ASP A 116 22.15 2.48 -7.35
N LEU A 117 22.89 3.41 -6.72
CA LEU A 117 22.84 4.84 -7.07
C LEU A 117 23.79 5.09 -8.25
N GLY A 118 23.51 4.43 -9.38
CA GLY A 118 24.16 4.66 -10.66
C GLY A 118 23.75 5.97 -11.31
#